data_AF-L0DSD9-F1
#
_entry.id   AF-L0DSD9-F1
#
_cell.length_a   1.000
_cell.length_b   1.000
_cell.length_c   1.000
_cell.angle_alpha   90.00
_cell.angle_beta   90.00
_cell.angle_gamma   90.00
#
_symmetry.space_group_name_H-M   'P 1'
#
loop_
_entity.id
_entity.type
_entity.pdbx_description
1 polymer ?
#
loop_
_entity_poly.entity_id
_entity_poly.type
_entity_poly.pdbx_seq_one_letter_code
_entity_poly.pdbx_strand_id
1 'polypeptide(L)'
;MHDPGIHRPGELWPSTAYARQVERLRAAVGQTVYLVELEASDTHMAVRQTGRGHILLDVLDFPRPDPARGLAPHLVLLDDGRGINLGRILRISLGRAFDPSPAQLVYQDEPLRHRLLLGERTLSKGFIADRSRRLLGQILGRGAPPALDTPGKEPDNRAD
;
A
#
# COMPACT_ATOMS: atom_id res chain seq x y z
N MET A 1 4.72 -17.92 7.57
CA MET A 1 5.27 -17.08 6.49
C MET A 1 4.22 -16.00 6.19
N HIS A 2 4.48 -14.75 6.56
CA HIS A 2 3.50 -13.66 6.40
C HIS A 2 3.62 -13.11 4.97
N ASP A 3 2.56 -13.26 4.17
CA ASP A 3 2.45 -12.65 2.85
C ASP A 3 2.26 -11.13 3.03
N PRO A 4 3.21 -10.30 2.59
CA PRO A 4 3.08 -8.85 2.73
C PRO A 4 1.97 -8.26 1.85
N GLY A 5 1.34 -9.09 1.00
CA GLY A 5 0.20 -8.80 0.12
C GLY A 5 0.32 -7.51 -0.67
N ILE A 6 1.52 -7.32 -1.18
CA ILE A 6 1.73 -6.64 -2.45
C ILE A 6 1.34 -7.61 -3.61
N HIS A 7 1.31 -8.92 -3.32
CA HIS A 7 0.91 -10.12 -4.09
C HIS A 7 -0.59 -10.44 -4.04
N ARG A 8 -1.22 -10.97 -5.10
CA ARG A 8 -2.30 -11.96 -4.87
C ARG A 8 -1.67 -13.29 -4.43
N PRO A 9 -2.31 -14.06 -3.53
CA PRO A 9 -1.79 -15.38 -3.14
C PRO A 9 -1.58 -16.27 -4.37
N GLY A 10 -0.36 -16.81 -4.54
CA GLY A 10 0.03 -17.66 -5.66
C GLY A 10 0.61 -16.93 -6.88
N GLU A 11 0.72 -15.61 -6.86
CA GLU A 11 1.34 -14.83 -7.92
C GLU A 11 2.85 -14.59 -7.64
N LEU A 12 3.70 -14.72 -8.67
CA LEU A 12 5.13 -14.43 -8.56
C LEU A 12 5.35 -12.93 -8.35
N TRP A 13 6.29 -12.57 -7.48
CA TRP A 13 6.69 -11.19 -7.27
C TRP A 13 7.97 -10.85 -8.06
N PRO A 14 8.02 -9.71 -8.78
CA PRO A 14 6.90 -8.87 -9.20
C PRO A 14 5.99 -9.57 -10.23
N SER A 15 4.70 -9.22 -10.22
CA SER A 15 3.74 -9.82 -11.14
C SER A 15 3.94 -9.33 -12.58
N THR A 16 3.47 -10.11 -13.56
CA THR A 16 3.48 -9.69 -14.97
C THR A 16 2.63 -8.43 -15.19
N ALA A 17 1.58 -8.23 -14.39
CA ALA A 17 0.78 -7.01 -14.40
C ALA A 17 1.59 -5.79 -13.95
N TYR A 18 2.46 -5.96 -12.94
CA TYR A 18 3.38 -4.91 -12.50
C TYR A 18 4.37 -4.55 -13.60
N ALA A 19 5.00 -5.53 -14.26
CA ALA A 19 5.93 -5.27 -15.36
C ALA A 19 5.29 -4.44 -16.49
N ARG A 20 4.05 -4.78 -16.90
CA ARG A 20 3.31 -3.99 -17.91
C ARG A 20 3.03 -2.55 -17.47
N GLN A 21 2.80 -2.32 -16.17
CA GLN A 21 2.60 -0.98 -15.64
C GLN A 21 3.90 -0.17 -15.65
N VAL A 22 5.03 -0.80 -15.34
CA VAL A 22 6.35 -0.16 -15.43
C VAL A 22 6.64 0.27 -16.86
N GLU A 23 6.36 -0.55 -17.87
CA GLU A 23 6.52 -0.15 -19.27
C GLU A 23 5.63 1.02 -19.67
N ARG A 24 4.38 1.08 -19.18
CA ARG A 24 3.52 2.25 -19.36
C ARG A 24 4.07 3.51 -18.69
N LEU A 25 4.67 3.38 -17.52
CA LEU A 25 5.34 4.50 -16.85
C LEU A 25 6.57 4.96 -17.63
N ARG A 26 7.38 4.04 -18.15
CA ARG A 26 8.55 4.38 -19.00
C ARG A 26 8.11 5.12 -20.26
N ALA A 27 7.02 4.69 -20.90
CA ALA A 27 6.43 5.39 -22.04
C ALA A 27 5.83 6.77 -21.69
N ALA A 28 5.56 7.02 -20.40
CA ALA A 28 5.04 8.28 -19.89
C ALA A 28 6.13 9.27 -19.45
N VAL A 29 7.41 8.92 -19.53
CA VAL A 29 8.52 9.83 -19.21
C VAL A 29 8.43 11.09 -20.09
N GLY A 30 8.64 12.25 -19.48
CA GLY A 30 8.46 13.58 -20.07
C GLY A 30 7.02 14.11 -20.01
N GLN A 31 6.04 13.32 -19.56
CA GLN A 31 4.64 13.74 -19.46
C GLN A 31 4.27 14.20 -18.05
N THR A 32 3.25 15.05 -17.96
CA THR A 32 2.64 15.44 -16.69
C THR A 32 1.82 14.28 -16.12
N VAL A 33 2.21 13.84 -14.93
CA VAL A 33 1.55 12.80 -14.14
C VAL A 33 0.92 13.38 -12.88
N TYR A 34 -0.11 12.69 -12.39
CA TYR A 34 -0.78 13.00 -11.14
C TYR A 34 -0.72 11.78 -10.22
N LEU A 35 -0.38 12.00 -8.96
CA LEU A 35 -0.10 10.93 -8.01
C LEU A 35 -1.16 10.86 -6.92
N VAL A 36 -1.47 9.63 -6.51
CA VAL A 36 -2.12 9.32 -5.23
C VAL A 36 -1.08 8.56 -4.40
N GLU A 37 -0.59 9.20 -3.35
CA GLU A 37 0.52 8.72 -2.54
C GLU A 37 0.03 8.10 -1.23
N LEU A 38 0.81 7.16 -0.70
CA LEU A 38 0.66 6.60 0.64
C LEU A 38 1.62 7.30 1.59
N GLU A 39 1.08 7.98 2.57
CA GLU A 39 1.84 8.54 3.67
C GLU A 39 1.77 7.57 4.84
N ALA A 40 2.80 6.74 4.97
CA ALA A 40 2.93 5.80 6.08
C ALA A 40 3.73 6.45 7.21
N SER A 41 3.11 6.57 8.38
CA SER A 41 3.79 6.84 9.65
C SER A 41 3.78 5.60 10.53
N ASP A 42 4.55 5.60 11.62
CA ASP A 42 4.61 4.47 12.56
C ASP A 42 3.25 4.14 13.20
N THR A 43 2.31 5.08 13.18
CA THR A 43 1.01 4.97 13.86
C THR A 43 -0.18 5.01 12.90
N HIS A 44 -0.05 5.62 11.74
CA HIS A 44 -1.16 5.84 10.80
C HIS A 44 -0.72 5.71 9.35
N MET A 45 -1.59 5.17 8.50
CA MET A 45 -1.43 5.14 7.05
C MET A 45 -2.48 6.08 6.44
N ALA A 46 -2.05 7.13 5.77
CA ALA A 46 -2.91 8.10 5.12
C ALA A 46 -2.73 8.06 3.60
N VAL A 47 -3.80 8.43 2.88
CA VAL A 47 -3.76 8.61 1.43
C VAL A 47 -3.68 10.11 1.16
N ARG A 48 -2.68 10.52 0.37
CA ARG A 48 -2.49 11.92 -0.02
C ARG A 48 -2.71 12.08 -1.52
N GLN A 49 -3.62 12.97 -1.87
CA GLN A 49 -3.86 13.39 -3.25
C GLN A 49 -4.01 14.92 -3.28
N THR A 50 -3.02 15.61 -3.86
CA THR A 50 -2.96 17.08 -3.86
C THR A 50 -3.56 17.71 -5.12
N GLY A 51 -3.81 16.93 -6.16
CA GLY A 51 -4.26 17.44 -7.46
C GLY A 51 -3.15 18.08 -8.31
N ARG A 52 -1.95 18.26 -7.75
CA ARG A 52 -0.81 18.86 -8.45
C ARG A 52 -0.21 17.89 -9.47
N GLY A 53 0.01 18.40 -10.68
CA GLY A 53 0.73 17.68 -11.72
C GLY A 53 2.24 17.84 -11.57
N HIS A 54 2.97 16.78 -11.90
CA HIS A 54 4.42 16.73 -11.90
C HIS A 54 4.91 16.13 -13.21
N ILE A 55 6.00 16.62 -13.78
CA ILE A 55 6.61 15.95 -14.93
C ILE A 55 7.33 14.69 -14.43
N LEU A 56 7.02 13.54 -15.03
CA LEU A 56 7.74 12.30 -14.80
C LEU A 56 9.08 12.36 -15.52
N LEU A 57 10.18 12.47 -14.77
CA LEU A 57 11.52 12.56 -15.34
C LEU A 57 12.11 11.20 -15.67
N ASP A 58 11.88 10.19 -14.82
CA ASP A 58 12.42 8.85 -15.04
C ASP A 58 11.71 7.77 -14.20
N VAL A 59 11.94 6.51 -14.56
CA VAL A 59 11.57 5.31 -13.82
C VAL A 59 12.83 4.48 -13.59
N LEU A 60 13.30 4.45 -12.36
CA LEU A 60 14.58 3.85 -11.99
C LEU A 60 14.39 2.56 -11.21
N ASP A 61 15.35 1.65 -11.33
CA ASP A 61 15.41 0.47 -10.48
C ASP A 61 15.72 0.89 -9.03
N PHE A 62 14.97 0.32 -8.09
CA PHE A 62 15.21 0.53 -6.67
C PHE A 62 16.21 -0.52 -6.18
N PRO A 63 17.34 -0.12 -5.57
CA PRO A 63 18.49 -1.01 -5.36
C PRO A 63 18.24 -2.11 -4.32
N ARG A 64 17.26 -1.95 -3.44
CA ARG A 64 16.98 -2.89 -2.34
C ARG A 64 15.48 -3.09 -2.18
N PRO A 65 14.80 -3.66 -3.18
CA PRO A 65 13.37 -3.81 -3.13
C PRO A 65 13.03 -4.88 -2.08
N ASP A 66 11.99 -4.61 -1.31
CA ASP A 66 11.61 -5.41 -0.15
C ASP A 66 10.09 -5.41 -0.06
N PRO A 67 9.44 -6.50 -0.52
CA PRO A 67 7.99 -6.58 -0.49
C PRO A 67 7.46 -6.65 0.95
N ALA A 68 8.24 -7.14 1.92
CA ALA A 68 7.81 -7.13 3.33
C ALA A 68 7.67 -5.71 3.90
N ARG A 69 8.38 -4.74 3.30
CA ARG A 69 8.39 -3.34 3.73
C ARG A 69 7.58 -2.40 2.82
N GLY A 70 6.92 -2.91 1.78
CA GLY A 70 6.23 -2.04 0.81
C GLY A 70 7.19 -1.33 -0.15
N LEU A 71 8.39 -1.88 -0.39
CA LEU A 71 9.38 -1.33 -1.31
C LEU A 71 9.34 -2.12 -2.62
N ALA A 72 8.75 -1.52 -3.64
CA ALA A 72 8.67 -2.09 -4.98
C ALA A 72 10.04 -2.03 -5.71
N PRO A 73 10.22 -2.83 -6.78
CA PRO A 73 11.45 -2.84 -7.59
C PRO A 73 11.82 -1.55 -8.29
N HIS A 74 10.93 -0.56 -8.37
CA HIS A 74 11.19 0.70 -9.08
C HIS A 74 10.73 1.93 -8.27
N LEU A 75 11.31 3.07 -8.61
CA LEU A 75 10.92 4.40 -8.15
C LEU A 75 10.69 5.33 -9.35
N VAL A 76 9.83 6.32 -9.18
CA VAL A 76 9.65 7.41 -10.15
C VAL A 76 10.41 8.65 -9.70
N LEU A 77 11.01 9.37 -10.64
CA LEU A 77 11.65 10.66 -10.41
C LEU A 77 10.76 11.77 -10.97
N LEU A 78 10.52 12.82 -10.18
CA LEU A 78 9.66 13.94 -10.52
C LEU A 78 10.46 15.24 -10.67
N ASP A 79 9.90 16.20 -11.41
CA ASP A 79 10.47 17.53 -11.65
C ASP A 79 10.67 18.40 -10.41
N ASP A 80 9.96 18.11 -9.31
CA ASP A 80 10.15 18.75 -8.02
C ASP A 80 11.32 18.18 -7.20
N GLY A 81 12.10 17.28 -7.81
CA GLY A 81 13.27 16.64 -7.21
C GLY A 81 12.94 15.43 -6.34
N ARG A 82 11.66 15.03 -6.22
CA ARG A 82 11.29 13.84 -5.44
C ARG A 82 11.54 12.55 -6.22
N GLY A 83 12.12 11.57 -5.54
CA GLY A 83 12.12 10.16 -5.95
C GLY A 83 11.16 9.37 -5.07
N ILE A 84 10.12 8.75 -5.65
CA ILE A 84 9.09 8.03 -4.89
C ILE A 84 9.06 6.57 -5.33
N ASN A 85 9.27 5.65 -4.38
CA ASN A 85 9.17 4.22 -4.65
C ASN A 85 7.73 3.86 -5.04
N LEU A 86 7.55 3.03 -6.08
CA LEU A 86 6.21 2.67 -6.57
C LEU A 86 5.34 2.00 -5.51
N GLY A 87 5.91 1.29 -4.55
CA GLY A 87 5.18 0.69 -3.42
C GLY A 87 4.61 1.71 -2.42
N ARG A 88 4.90 3.00 -2.60
CA ARG A 88 4.33 4.13 -1.84
C ARG A 88 3.29 4.91 -2.65
N ILE A 89 2.91 4.41 -3.82
CA ILE A 89 1.99 5.08 -4.72
C ILE A 89 0.81 4.15 -4.95
N LEU A 90 -0.41 4.67 -4.81
CA LEU A 90 -1.62 3.91 -5.12
C LEU A 90 -1.98 3.97 -6.59
N ARG A 91 -1.76 5.12 -7.20
CA ARG A 91 -2.18 5.42 -8.57
C ARG A 91 -1.31 6.52 -9.17
N ILE A 92 -0.98 6.36 -10.44
CA ILE A 92 -0.44 7.42 -11.30
C ILE A 92 -1.33 7.53 -12.52
N SER A 93 -1.78 8.75 -12.83
CA SER A 93 -2.62 9.04 -14.00
C SER A 93 -2.06 10.17 -14.87
N LEU A 94 -2.40 10.14 -16.15
CA LEU A 94 -2.06 11.15 -17.15
C LEU A 94 -3.19 12.17 -17.34
N GLY A 95 -2.83 13.43 -17.51
CA GLY A 95 -3.74 14.52 -17.93
C GLY A 95 -4.84 14.93 -16.94
N ARG A 96 -5.14 14.11 -15.93
CA ARG A 96 -6.17 14.38 -14.93
C ARG A 96 -5.81 13.79 -13.57
N ALA A 97 -5.99 14.59 -12.52
CA ALA A 97 -5.74 14.17 -11.15
C ALA A 97 -6.87 13.34 -10.54
N PHE A 98 -8.10 13.83 -10.66
CA PHE A 98 -9.30 13.25 -10.03
C PHE A 98 -10.16 12.57 -11.08
N ASP A 99 -10.66 11.38 -10.78
CA ASP A 99 -11.49 10.58 -11.69
C ASP A 99 -10.88 10.38 -13.11
N PRO A 100 -9.63 9.86 -13.21
CA PRO A 100 -9.03 9.55 -14.50
C PRO A 100 -9.73 8.37 -15.17
N SER A 101 -9.85 8.41 -16.50
CA SER A 101 -10.36 7.27 -17.26
C SER A 101 -9.37 6.09 -17.21
N PRO A 102 -9.82 4.85 -17.50
CA PRO A 102 -8.93 3.69 -17.52
C PRO A 102 -7.72 3.85 -18.45
N ALA A 103 -7.89 4.56 -19.57
CA ALA A 103 -6.80 4.82 -20.52
C ALA A 103 -5.75 5.81 -19.98
N GLN A 104 -6.11 6.62 -18.99
CA GLN A 104 -5.21 7.56 -18.33
C GLN A 104 -4.43 6.91 -17.18
N LEU A 105 -4.79 5.69 -16.75
CA LEU A 105 -4.12 4.98 -15.65
C LEU A 105 -2.84 4.30 -16.16
N VAL A 106 -1.69 4.86 -15.81
CA VAL A 106 -0.39 4.26 -16.17
C VAL A 106 0.08 3.27 -15.11
N TYR A 107 -0.21 3.54 -13.84
CA TYR A 107 0.13 2.68 -12.71
C TYR A 107 -0.98 2.68 -11.66
N GLN A 108 -1.20 1.52 -11.04
CA GLN A 108 -2.12 1.31 -9.94
C GLN A 108 -1.76 0.07 -9.09
N ASP A 109 -1.68 0.26 -7.78
CA ASP A 109 -1.50 -0.82 -6.81
C ASP A 109 -2.87 -1.41 -6.43
N GLU A 110 -3.33 -2.44 -7.17
CA GLU A 110 -4.61 -3.11 -6.91
C GLU A 110 -4.70 -3.78 -5.52
N PRO A 111 -3.70 -4.56 -5.07
CA PRO A 111 -3.73 -5.16 -3.73
C PRO A 111 -3.87 -4.12 -2.61
N LEU A 112 -3.13 -3.02 -2.71
CA LEU A 112 -3.15 -1.98 -1.67
C LEU A 112 -4.42 -1.13 -1.75
N ARG A 113 -4.93 -0.85 -2.96
CA ARG A 113 -6.24 -0.23 -3.16
C ARG A 113 -7.36 -1.06 -2.54
N HIS A 114 -7.38 -2.38 -2.76
CA HIS A 114 -8.40 -3.25 -2.20
C HIS A 114 -8.35 -3.29 -0.67
N ARG A 115 -7.14 -3.30 -0.08
CA ARG A 115 -6.95 -3.26 1.38
C ARG A 115 -7.38 -1.95 2.01
N LEU A 116 -7.19 -0.81 1.36
CA LEU A 116 -7.67 0.48 1.87
C LEU A 116 -9.20 0.59 1.82
N LEU A 117 -9.81 0.12 0.73
CA LEU A 117 -11.27 0.09 0.58
C LEU A 117 -11.95 -0.88 1.55
N LEU A 118 -11.31 -2.01 1.87
CA LEU A 118 -11.77 -2.92 2.93
C LEU A 118 -11.34 -2.46 4.34
N GLY A 119 -10.30 -1.62 4.40
CA GLY A 119 -9.69 -1.04 5.60
C GLY A 119 -10.63 -0.10 6.34
N GLU A 120 -11.41 0.69 5.62
CA GLU A 120 -12.49 1.50 6.22
C GLU A 120 -13.52 0.64 6.96
N ARG A 121 -13.70 -0.64 6.58
CA ARG A 121 -14.58 -1.59 7.26
C ARG A 121 -13.88 -2.39 8.37
N THR A 122 -12.54 -2.35 8.46
CA THR A 122 -11.74 -3.17 9.42
C THR A 122 -11.06 -2.38 10.54
N LEU A 123 -11.29 -1.07 10.66
CA LEU A 123 -10.95 -0.26 11.85
C LEU A 123 -11.87 -0.57 13.04
N SER A 124 -12.08 -1.85 13.36
CA SER A 124 -12.76 -2.23 14.59
C SER A 124 -11.88 -1.86 15.79
N LYS A 125 -12.52 -1.51 16.91
CA LYS A 125 -11.82 -1.20 18.18
C LYS A 125 -10.84 -2.31 18.58
N GLY A 126 -11.17 -3.57 18.25
CA GLY A 126 -10.31 -4.73 18.48
C GLY A 126 -9.00 -4.65 17.71
N PHE A 127 -9.05 -4.38 16.40
CA PHE A 127 -7.85 -4.28 15.55
C PHE A 127 -6.91 -3.15 15.97
N ILE A 128 -7.48 -1.98 16.32
CA ILE A 128 -6.71 -0.83 16.82
C ILE A 128 -6.02 -1.18 18.13
N ALA A 129 -6.75 -1.78 19.08
CA ALA A 129 -6.19 -2.15 20.38
C ALA A 129 -5.08 -3.20 20.27
N ASP A 130 -5.16 -4.09 19.28
CA ASP A 130 -4.20 -5.16 19.06
C ASP A 130 -2.90 -4.66 18.39
N ARG A 131 -3.03 -3.73 17.44
CA ARG A 131 -1.89 -3.07 16.77
C ARG A 131 -1.16 -2.13 17.73
N SER A 132 -1.90 -1.32 18.50
CA SER A 132 -1.33 -0.39 19.48
C SER A 132 -0.56 -1.12 20.59
N ARG A 133 -1.09 -2.24 21.08
CA ARG A 133 -0.37 -3.07 22.08
C ARG A 133 0.92 -3.65 21.53
N ARG A 134 0.94 -4.09 20.26
CA ARG A 134 2.15 -4.62 19.62
C ARG A 134 3.23 -3.55 19.40
N LEU A 135 2.85 -2.36 18.92
CA LEU A 135 3.77 -1.23 18.74
C LEU A 135 4.31 -0.73 20.09
N LEU A 136 3.45 -0.61 21.11
CA LEU A 136 3.87 -0.20 22.44
C LEU A 136 4.81 -1.23 23.08
N GLY A 137 4.58 -2.53 22.86
CA GLY A 137 5.49 -3.59 23.30
C GLY A 137 6.89 -3.47 22.68
N GLN A 138 6.98 -3.12 21.40
CA GLN A 138 8.25 -2.90 20.70
C GLN A 138 9.01 -1.68 21.25
N ILE A 139 8.31 -0.59 21.53
CA ILE A 139 8.90 0.63 22.11
C ILE A 139 9.37 0.40 23.56
N LEU A 140 8.65 -0.42 24.32
CA LEU A 140 8.96 -0.74 25.71
C LEU A 140 9.91 -1.94 25.87
N GLY A 141 10.39 -2.54 24.78
CA GLY A 141 11.31 -3.69 24.81
C GLY A 141 10.69 -4.98 25.38
N ARG A 142 9.36 -5.11 25.41
CA ARG A 142 8.67 -6.33 25.87
C ARG A 142 8.23 -7.16 24.67
N GLY A 143 8.75 -8.39 24.58
CA GLY A 143 8.33 -9.39 23.60
C GLY A 143 6.81 -9.65 23.65
N ALA A 144 6.24 -9.96 22.49
CA ALA A 144 4.79 -9.98 22.23
C ALA A 144 3.96 -10.64 23.34
N PRO A 145 2.79 -10.06 23.71
CA PRO A 145 1.89 -10.72 24.66
C PRO A 145 1.35 -12.03 24.07
N PRO A 146 1.07 -13.04 24.91
CA PRO A 146 0.47 -14.29 24.45
C PRO A 146 -0.87 -14.01 23.77
N ALA A 147 -1.14 -14.74 22.69
CA ALA A 147 -2.42 -14.69 21.99
C ALA A 147 -3.54 -15.00 23.00
N LEU A 148 -4.54 -14.13 23.08
CA LEU A 148 -5.76 -14.44 23.82
C LEU A 148 -6.54 -15.50 23.01
N ASP A 149 -6.82 -16.62 23.66
CA ASP A 149 -7.68 -17.67 23.12
C ASP A 149 -9.03 -17.11 22.67
N THR A 150 -9.56 -17.77 21.64
CA THR A 150 -10.80 -17.54 20.92
C THR A 150 -11.99 -17.03 21.76
N PRO A 151 -12.88 -16.20 21.19
CA PRO A 151 -14.08 -15.76 21.89
C PRO A 151 -15.02 -16.94 22.15
N GLY A 152 -15.23 -17.19 23.45
CA GLY A 152 -16.40 -17.75 24.13
C GLY A 152 -17.35 -18.63 23.33
N LYS A 153 -17.42 -19.92 23.72
CA LYS A 153 -18.65 -20.71 23.66
C LYS A 153 -19.81 -19.90 24.23
N GLU A 154 -20.88 -19.73 23.45
CA GLU A 154 -22.19 -19.41 24.00
C GLU A 154 -22.57 -20.42 25.09
N PRO A 155 -23.12 -19.98 26.23
CA PRO A 155 -23.68 -20.90 27.21
C PRO A 155 -24.89 -21.62 26.61
N ASP A 156 -24.77 -22.95 26.55
CA ASP A 156 -25.83 -23.90 26.24
C ASP A 156 -26.98 -23.71 27.24
N ASN A 157 -28.07 -23.11 26.78
CA ASN A 157 -29.29 -23.00 27.58
C ASN A 157 -30.18 -24.21 27.27
N ARG A 158 -29.87 -25.32 27.91
CA ARG A 158 -30.79 -26.45 28.11
C ARG A 158 -30.79 -26.83 29.59
N ALA A 159 -31.84 -26.43 30.28
CA ALA A 159 -32.38 -27.14 31.42
C ALA A 159 -33.85 -26.73 31.60
N ASP A 160 -34.71 -27.73 31.42
CA ASP A 160 -36.06 -27.97 31.99
C ASP A 160 -37.22 -26.99 31.73
#